data_AF-A0A2K1QTM2-F1
#
_entry.id   AF-A0A2K1QTM2-F1
#
_cell.length_a   1.000
_cell.length_b   1.000
_cell.length_c   1.000
_cell.angle_alpha   90.00
_cell.angle_beta   90.00
_cell.angle_gamma   90.00
#
_symmetry.space_group_name_H-M   'P 1'
#
loop_
_entity.id
_entity.type
_entity.pdbx_description
1 polymer ?
#
loop_
_entity_poly.entity_id
_entity_poly.type
_entity_poly.pdbx_seq_one_letter_code
_entity_poly.pdbx_strand_id
1 'polypeptide(L)'
;MGLLSRKGRNGSADSGSNEKSGKKTQMMENVRKADGTVVQEPVAEFVGKQEDHYEMPPLDSQAPPPDSNPWPNEKHFWQQNEKGGSTSYSYPINPSREGSMGGFSFPRKQSAFMVTQQELPGVHEYEGSDPSFNYRRKWKSSRFQKGEVYEKPWMKDISKDPRRTYEKLIFAFGCFMGLLMGGYLMYTSWMSVTNSEYCPILEDNFTSGIDPNVWNFEIQRGGFGVQSFEWTTDDPSNIYTDEKGLHIVPTLTVNYSNFNEDQILDGWTLNLTADGTCTSKVKDDCVVSSNTSSGQIVNPVRSARINTKNKRAIKYGKVEVVAKLPIGDWIWPAIWMMPQSDAYGQWPLSGEIDIMESRGNSPGFPSGGRDTISSALHWGPNAAGDAYWRTLGLHYLPRDDFSKGFHTFGLEWGEKYMFMYMDSRLLQVFFIKWTTGSMWNRGKFGSNSNQSALNDPWTWTGRPNTPFDQDFFLILNVAVGGQNGFFLDGIGNKPWLDKNDAAPRAFWSAANLWYPTWGGGDTAGMTVRSM
;
A
#
# COMPACT_ATOMS: atom_id res chain seq x y z
N MET A 1 17.42 9.95 9.61
CA MET A 1 17.99 10.63 8.43
C MET A 1 16.82 11.41 7.84
N GLY A 2 16.77 12.70 8.16
CA GLY A 2 15.52 13.33 8.59
C GLY A 2 14.53 13.81 7.53
N LEU A 3 13.52 14.49 8.07
CA LEU A 3 12.42 15.18 7.39
C LEU A 3 12.85 16.54 6.84
N LEU A 4 12.57 16.86 5.58
CA LEU A 4 13.22 18.01 4.96
C LEU A 4 12.36 18.87 3.99
N SER A 5 12.23 20.19 4.23
CA SER A 5 11.34 21.11 3.45
C SER A 5 12.04 22.35 2.86
N ARG A 6 11.36 23.04 1.93
CA ARG A 6 11.83 24.20 1.13
C ARG A 6 11.16 25.51 1.60
N LYS A 7 11.95 26.57 1.78
CA LYS A 7 11.58 27.81 2.49
C LYS A 7 10.80 28.84 1.65
N GLY A 8 9.75 29.41 2.23
CA GLY A 8 9.05 30.64 1.80
C GLY A 8 8.88 31.61 2.98
N ARG A 9 8.97 32.92 2.72
CA ARG A 9 9.18 34.02 3.70
C ARG A 9 7.95 34.35 4.58
N ASN A 10 8.24 34.77 5.81
CA ASN A 10 7.34 35.29 6.84
C ASN A 10 6.84 36.72 6.57
N GLY A 11 5.64 37.02 7.07
CA GLY A 11 5.16 38.35 7.46
C GLY A 11 4.48 38.25 8.83
N SER A 12 4.90 39.12 9.75
CA SER A 12 4.51 39.21 11.17
C SER A 12 3.33 40.17 11.37
N ALA A 13 2.48 39.93 12.36
CA ALA A 13 1.80 40.99 13.12
C ALA A 13 1.34 40.48 14.50
N ASP A 14 1.25 41.45 15.41
CA ASP A 14 1.45 41.39 16.85
C ASP A 14 0.14 41.25 17.67
N SER A 15 0.35 41.02 18.95
CA SER A 15 -0.55 40.77 20.09
C SER A 15 -1.57 41.88 20.46
N GLY A 16 -2.59 41.48 21.25
CA GLY A 16 -3.45 42.40 22.02
C GLY A 16 -4.53 41.68 22.85
N SER A 17 -4.54 41.93 24.16
CA SER A 17 -5.30 41.26 25.23
C SER A 17 -6.63 41.93 25.62
N ASN A 18 -7.43 41.16 26.40
CA ASN A 18 -8.38 41.56 27.48
C ASN A 18 -9.91 41.56 27.27
N GLU A 19 -10.53 40.61 28.02
CA GLU A 19 -11.60 40.76 29.01
C GLU A 19 -13.09 41.00 28.66
N LYS A 20 -13.93 40.37 29.51
CA LYS A 20 -15.37 40.09 29.40
C LYS A 20 -16.26 41.31 29.67
N SER A 21 -17.37 41.46 28.93
CA SER A 21 -18.70 41.78 29.52
C SER A 21 -19.83 41.48 28.53
N GLY A 22 -20.94 40.91 29.03
CA GLY A 22 -22.11 40.55 28.23
C GLY A 22 -23.04 41.73 27.96
N LYS A 23 -23.33 41.98 26.68
CA LYS A 23 -24.52 42.67 26.17
C LYS A 23 -24.91 42.03 24.83
N LYS A 24 -26.19 41.72 24.63
CA LYS A 24 -26.73 41.26 23.34
C LYS A 24 -26.63 42.41 22.33
N THR A 25 -25.81 42.24 21.29
CA THR A 25 -25.69 43.17 20.16
C THR A 25 -26.47 42.60 18.98
N GLN A 26 -27.47 43.32 18.47
CA GLN A 26 -28.09 42.99 17.17
C GLN A 26 -27.08 43.26 16.05
N MET A 27 -26.87 42.29 15.14
CA MET A 27 -25.99 42.47 13.99
C MET A 27 -26.67 43.34 12.92
N MET A 28 -25.99 44.42 12.54
CA MET A 28 -26.31 45.29 11.41
C MET A 28 -25.31 44.99 10.29
N GLU A 29 -25.76 44.94 9.04
CA GLU A 29 -24.87 44.80 7.89
C GLU A 29 -24.88 46.08 7.04
N ASN A 30 -23.71 46.46 6.53
CA ASN A 30 -23.54 47.61 5.64
C ASN A 30 -23.83 47.17 4.20
N VAL A 31 -24.99 47.54 3.66
CA VAL A 31 -25.34 47.26 2.28
C VAL A 31 -24.97 48.45 1.40
N ARG A 32 -24.19 48.20 0.36
CA ARG A 32 -23.77 49.22 -0.62
C ARG A 32 -24.72 49.20 -1.81
N LYS A 33 -25.42 50.31 -2.05
CA LYS A 33 -26.34 50.47 -3.18
C LYS A 33 -25.56 50.77 -4.47
N ALA A 34 -26.22 50.53 -5.62
CA ALA A 34 -25.60 50.68 -6.94
C ALA A 34 -25.16 52.13 -7.27
N ASP A 35 -25.62 53.13 -6.51
CA ASP A 35 -25.20 54.53 -6.60
C ASP A 35 -23.98 54.88 -5.72
N GLY A 36 -23.40 53.89 -5.03
CA GLY A 36 -22.21 54.05 -4.20
C GLY A 36 -22.48 54.47 -2.75
N THR A 37 -23.75 54.64 -2.36
CA THR A 37 -24.10 54.92 -0.95
C THR A 37 -24.12 53.64 -0.10
N VAL A 38 -23.73 53.74 1.17
CA VAL A 38 -23.73 52.62 2.14
C VAL A 38 -24.78 52.90 3.21
N VAL A 39 -25.69 51.95 3.45
CA VAL A 39 -26.77 52.04 4.46
C VAL A 39 -26.70 50.81 5.37
N GLN A 40 -27.00 50.98 6.67
CA GLN A 40 -27.08 49.90 7.65
C GLN A 40 -28.49 49.33 7.74
N GLU A 41 -28.63 48.01 7.56
CA GLU A 41 -29.89 47.30 7.73
C GLU A 41 -29.75 46.13 8.73
N PRO A 42 -30.81 45.80 9.51
CA PRO A 42 -30.79 44.70 10.47
C PRO A 42 -30.95 43.34 9.77
N VAL A 43 -30.20 42.33 10.22
CA VAL A 43 -30.29 40.96 9.69
C VAL A 43 -31.59 40.29 10.16
N ALA A 44 -32.42 39.83 9.21
CA ALA A 44 -33.67 39.14 9.52
C ALA A 44 -33.43 37.70 10.00
N GLU A 45 -33.94 37.38 11.18
CA GLU A 45 -33.89 36.05 11.81
C GLU A 45 -35.02 35.17 11.25
N PHE A 46 -34.69 34.11 10.51
CA PHE A 46 -35.68 33.16 10.01
C PHE A 46 -36.13 32.22 11.14
N VAL A 47 -37.32 32.48 11.68
CA VAL A 47 -38.03 31.59 12.61
C VAL A 47 -38.70 30.48 11.80
N GLY A 48 -38.13 29.27 11.84
CA GLY A 48 -38.76 28.05 11.33
C GLY A 48 -39.69 27.45 12.39
N LYS A 49 -40.98 27.34 12.05
CA LYS A 49 -42.05 26.80 12.88
C LYS A 49 -41.87 25.31 13.20
N GLN A 50 -42.27 24.97 14.42
CA GLN A 50 -42.57 23.65 14.95
C GLN A 50 -43.92 23.18 14.38
N GLU A 51 -43.95 22.04 13.69
CA GLU A 51 -45.19 21.31 13.36
C GLU A 51 -45.00 19.82 13.65
N ASP A 52 -45.69 19.39 14.69
CA ASP A 52 -46.57 18.23 14.83
C ASP A 52 -46.11 16.81 14.48
N HIS A 53 -46.20 16.01 15.54
CA HIS A 53 -46.22 14.56 15.60
C HIS A 53 -47.19 13.94 14.59
N TYR A 54 -46.69 13.00 13.78
CA TYR A 54 -47.50 11.98 13.14
C TYR A 54 -47.06 10.61 13.67
N GLU A 55 -47.95 9.98 14.44
CA GLU A 55 -47.89 8.56 14.81
C GLU A 55 -48.13 7.70 13.55
N MET A 56 -47.25 6.71 13.32
CA MET A 56 -47.51 5.64 12.34
C MET A 56 -48.28 4.50 13.01
N PRO A 57 -49.35 3.97 12.39
CA PRO A 57 -50.04 2.77 12.88
C PRO A 57 -49.19 1.51 12.61
N PRO A 58 -49.41 0.43 13.37
CA PRO A 58 -48.60 -0.78 13.27
C PRO A 58 -48.89 -1.54 11.96
N LEU A 59 -47.84 -1.94 11.26
CA LEU A 59 -47.93 -2.85 10.13
C LEU A 59 -47.86 -4.28 10.64
N ASP A 60 -48.99 -4.97 10.45
CA ASP A 60 -49.20 -6.37 10.77
C ASP A 60 -48.24 -7.30 10.01
N SER A 61 -47.90 -8.37 10.72
CA SER A 61 -47.18 -9.55 10.25
C SER A 61 -47.87 -10.25 9.09
N GLN A 62 -47.12 -10.59 8.03
CA GLN A 62 -47.14 -11.90 7.36
C GLN A 62 -46.16 -11.93 6.17
N ALA A 63 -45.11 -12.73 6.28
CA ALA A 63 -44.23 -13.11 5.17
C ALA A 63 -44.61 -14.52 4.68
N PRO A 64 -44.80 -14.74 3.36
CA PRO A 64 -44.85 -16.08 2.77
C PRO A 64 -43.46 -16.54 2.26
N PRO A 65 -43.21 -17.85 2.16
CA PRO A 65 -41.88 -18.44 1.93
C PRO A 65 -41.39 -18.33 0.47
N PRO A 66 -40.07 -18.47 0.22
CA PRO A 66 -39.50 -18.27 -1.11
C PRO A 66 -39.50 -19.55 -1.93
N ASP A 67 -40.02 -19.49 -3.16
CA ASP A 67 -39.74 -20.49 -4.19
C ASP A 67 -39.72 -19.87 -5.59
N SER A 68 -38.85 -20.44 -6.43
CA SER A 68 -38.65 -20.24 -7.87
C SER A 68 -37.68 -19.15 -8.35
N ASN A 69 -36.45 -19.63 -8.52
CA ASN A 69 -35.34 -19.17 -9.35
C ASN A 69 -35.74 -18.90 -10.83
N PRO A 70 -35.30 -17.79 -11.47
CA PRO A 70 -35.39 -17.65 -12.92
C PRO A 70 -34.04 -17.29 -13.55
N TRP A 71 -33.20 -18.28 -13.86
CA TRP A 71 -32.21 -18.18 -14.95
C TRP A 71 -32.06 -19.53 -15.67
N PRO A 72 -31.98 -19.55 -17.02
CA PRO A 72 -32.04 -20.76 -17.81
C PRO A 72 -30.70 -21.49 -17.90
N ASN A 73 -30.84 -22.81 -18.04
CA ASN A 73 -29.83 -23.84 -18.22
C ASN A 73 -28.77 -23.55 -19.28
N GLU A 74 -27.50 -23.85 -18.99
CA GLU A 74 -26.67 -24.67 -19.86
C GLU A 74 -25.88 -25.70 -19.03
N LYS A 75 -26.16 -26.97 -19.31
CA LYS A 75 -25.40 -28.13 -18.81
C LYS A 75 -24.28 -28.45 -19.80
N HIS A 76 -23.15 -28.89 -19.21
CA HIS A 76 -22.21 -29.92 -19.67
C HIS A 76 -20.76 -29.41 -19.82
N PHE A 77 -19.91 -29.76 -18.85
CA PHE A 77 -18.76 -30.68 -19.01
C PHE A 77 -17.82 -30.52 -17.80
N TRP A 78 -17.89 -31.44 -16.84
CA TRP A 78 -16.77 -31.74 -15.94
C TRP A 78 -16.73 -33.24 -15.68
N GLN A 79 -15.84 -33.93 -16.41
CA GLN A 79 -15.23 -35.16 -15.93
C GLN A 79 -14.06 -34.75 -15.03
N GLN A 80 -14.08 -35.26 -13.80
CA GLN A 80 -12.95 -35.19 -12.88
C GLN A 80 -11.75 -35.91 -13.49
N ASN A 81 -10.57 -35.29 -13.38
CA ASN A 81 -9.31 -36.01 -13.34
C ASN A 81 -8.45 -35.38 -12.25
N GLU A 82 -8.22 -36.19 -11.21
CA GLU A 82 -7.20 -35.97 -10.20
C GLU A 82 -5.81 -35.97 -10.87
N LYS A 83 -5.03 -34.91 -10.63
CA LYS A 83 -3.56 -34.93 -10.53
C LYS A 83 -3.07 -33.54 -10.10
N GLY A 84 -2.21 -33.52 -9.10
CA GLY A 84 -1.76 -32.31 -8.41
C GLY A 84 -1.11 -31.26 -9.31
N GLY A 85 -1.33 -30.00 -8.93
CA GLY A 85 -0.68 -28.83 -9.48
C GLY A 85 -1.01 -27.61 -8.62
N SER A 86 0.03 -26.93 -8.12
CA SER A 86 -0.08 -25.71 -7.33
C SER A 86 -0.91 -24.65 -8.05
N THR A 87 -2.00 -24.20 -7.43
CA THR A 87 -2.77 -23.05 -7.89
C THR A 87 -2.01 -21.77 -7.51
N SER A 88 -1.31 -21.19 -8.49
CA SER A 88 -0.80 -19.82 -8.39
C SER A 88 -1.97 -18.83 -8.49
N TYR A 89 -2.25 -18.11 -7.42
CA TYR A 89 -3.14 -16.96 -7.46
C TYR A 89 -2.37 -15.77 -8.05
N SER A 90 -2.74 -15.37 -9.26
CA SER A 90 -2.20 -14.18 -9.92
C SER A 90 -3.14 -13.00 -9.69
N TYR A 91 -2.68 -12.00 -8.95
CA TYR A 91 -3.34 -10.69 -8.83
C TYR A 91 -3.15 -9.87 -10.11
N PRO A 92 -4.10 -8.99 -10.46
CA PRO A 92 -4.02 -8.17 -11.66
C PRO A 92 -2.89 -7.15 -11.54
N ILE A 93 -1.88 -7.31 -12.38
CA ILE A 93 -0.84 -6.31 -12.63
C ILE A 93 -1.52 -5.11 -13.30
N ASN A 94 -1.34 -3.93 -12.71
CA ASN A 94 -1.87 -2.65 -13.18
C ASN A 94 -1.48 -2.38 -14.66
N PRO A 95 -2.41 -2.04 -15.56
CA PRO A 95 -2.07 -1.72 -16.95
C PRO A 95 -1.65 -0.26 -17.05
N SER A 96 -0.34 -0.01 -17.10
CA SER A 96 0.18 1.25 -17.64
C SER A 96 1.57 1.07 -18.24
N ARG A 97 1.59 0.56 -19.48
CA ARG A 97 2.73 0.76 -20.38
C ARG A 97 2.28 0.78 -21.84
N GLU A 98 1.39 1.70 -22.19
CA GLU A 98 1.29 2.15 -23.58
C GLU A 98 2.25 3.32 -23.78
N GLY A 99 3.32 3.06 -24.54
CA GLY A 99 4.30 4.09 -24.89
C GLY A 99 5.64 3.50 -25.29
N SER A 100 5.76 3.14 -26.56
CA SER A 100 7.01 3.02 -27.32
C SER A 100 8.02 1.95 -26.88
N MET A 101 7.93 0.77 -27.50
CA MET A 101 9.06 0.11 -28.18
C MET A 101 8.53 -1.06 -29.00
N GLY A 102 8.78 -1.03 -30.31
CA GLY A 102 8.36 -2.08 -31.23
C GLY A 102 9.00 -3.43 -30.88
N GLY A 103 8.17 -4.39 -30.47
CA GLY A 103 8.57 -5.78 -30.25
C GLY A 103 8.32 -6.61 -31.50
N PHE A 104 9.38 -7.10 -32.13
CA PHE A 104 9.31 -8.18 -33.11
C PHE A 104 8.86 -9.47 -32.41
N SER A 105 7.73 -10.05 -32.85
CA SER A 105 7.29 -11.38 -32.43
C SER A 105 7.83 -12.44 -33.41
N PHE A 106 8.55 -13.44 -32.88
CA PHE A 106 8.82 -14.67 -33.61
C PHE A 106 7.80 -15.73 -33.18
N PRO A 107 7.05 -16.36 -34.10
CA PRO A 107 6.14 -17.45 -33.73
C PRO A 107 6.95 -18.71 -33.40
N ARG A 108 6.84 -19.17 -32.15
CA ARG A 108 7.41 -20.43 -31.67
C ARG A 108 6.51 -21.59 -32.10
N LYS A 109 6.75 -22.15 -33.30
CA LYS A 109 6.19 -23.47 -33.66
C LYS A 109 6.98 -24.55 -32.93
N GLN A 110 6.36 -25.22 -31.96
CA GLN A 110 6.80 -26.53 -31.50
C GLN A 110 6.35 -27.57 -32.53
N SER A 111 7.29 -28.19 -33.23
CA SER A 111 7.06 -29.41 -34.00
C SER A 111 7.71 -30.57 -33.25
N ALA A 112 6.88 -31.43 -32.67
CA ALA A 112 7.28 -32.73 -32.16
C ALA A 112 7.57 -33.65 -33.36
N PHE A 113 8.76 -34.27 -33.40
CA PHE A 113 9.13 -35.26 -34.40
C PHE A 113 8.96 -36.65 -33.78
N MET A 114 7.87 -37.34 -34.13
CA MET A 114 7.71 -38.78 -33.89
C MET A 114 8.39 -39.53 -35.04
N VAL A 115 9.34 -40.41 -34.71
CA VAL A 115 9.91 -41.36 -35.67
C VAL A 115 9.06 -42.63 -35.62
N THR A 116 8.26 -42.87 -36.66
CA THR A 116 7.65 -44.18 -36.92
C THR A 116 8.59 -45.01 -37.77
N GLN A 117 8.94 -46.19 -37.25
CA GLN A 117 9.73 -47.20 -37.92
C GLN A 117 8.80 -47.99 -38.85
N GLN A 118 9.02 -47.91 -40.17
CA GLN A 118 8.27 -48.70 -41.15
C GLN A 118 9.21 -49.71 -41.82
N GLU A 119 8.82 -50.98 -41.74
CA GLU A 119 9.52 -52.16 -42.25
C GLU A 119 9.57 -52.20 -43.79
N LEU A 120 10.64 -52.80 -44.31
CA LEU A 120 10.90 -53.03 -45.74
C LEU A 120 10.16 -54.27 -46.25
N PRO A 121 9.52 -54.24 -47.44
CA PRO A 121 9.18 -55.46 -48.17
C PRO A 121 10.23 -55.83 -49.21
N GLY A 122 10.70 -57.07 -49.09
CA GLY A 122 10.73 -58.09 -50.15
C GLY A 122 11.40 -57.78 -51.49
N VAL A 123 12.54 -58.46 -51.69
CA VAL A 123 13.40 -58.51 -52.88
C VAL A 123 12.64 -58.90 -54.15
N HIS A 124 12.81 -58.12 -55.23
CA HIS A 124 12.59 -58.57 -56.60
C HIS A 124 13.93 -58.83 -57.29
N GLU A 125 14.04 -60.04 -57.83
CA GLU A 125 15.12 -60.57 -58.64
C GLU A 125 15.15 -59.86 -60.01
N TYR A 126 16.32 -59.34 -60.40
CA TYR A 126 16.63 -59.01 -61.79
C TYR A 126 18.09 -59.36 -62.06
N GLU A 127 18.30 -60.38 -62.89
CA GLU A 127 19.60 -60.81 -63.40
C GLU A 127 20.02 -59.99 -64.63
N GLY A 128 21.31 -59.61 -64.64
CA GLY A 128 22.09 -59.25 -65.83
C GLY A 128 21.83 -57.86 -66.42
N SER A 129 22.80 -57.11 -66.93
CA SER A 129 24.26 -57.24 -66.97
C SER A 129 24.78 -55.89 -67.48
N ASP A 130 25.44 -55.11 -66.63
CA ASP A 130 26.29 -53.99 -67.07
C ASP A 130 27.44 -53.81 -66.05
N PRO A 131 28.72 -53.98 -66.43
CA PRO A 131 29.85 -53.77 -65.56
C PRO A 131 30.26 -52.29 -65.60
N SER A 132 29.37 -51.41 -65.18
CA SER A 132 29.72 -50.04 -64.81
C SER A 132 29.23 -49.80 -63.39
N PHE A 133 29.98 -49.03 -62.58
CA PHE A 133 29.68 -48.70 -61.17
C PHE A 133 30.19 -49.65 -60.08
N ASN A 134 31.52 -49.84 -60.02
CA ASN A 134 32.20 -50.11 -58.74
C ASN A 134 33.14 -48.96 -58.32
N TYR A 135 32.58 -47.75 -58.22
CA TYR A 135 33.17 -46.70 -57.39
C TYR A 135 32.07 -46.04 -56.55
N ARG A 136 31.78 -46.63 -55.38
CA ARG A 136 31.13 -45.87 -54.31
C ARG A 136 32.04 -44.68 -54.01
N ARG A 137 31.61 -43.46 -54.37
CA ARG A 137 32.27 -42.22 -53.92
C ARG A 137 32.36 -42.28 -52.41
N LYS A 138 33.58 -42.45 -51.88
CA LYS A 138 33.84 -42.24 -50.46
C LYS A 138 33.39 -40.82 -50.13
N TRP A 139 32.49 -40.70 -49.15
CA TRP A 139 32.15 -39.41 -48.56
C TRP A 139 33.44 -38.78 -48.04
N LYS A 140 33.94 -37.75 -48.75
CA LYS A 140 35.00 -36.89 -48.22
C LYS A 140 34.34 -35.97 -47.19
N SER A 141 34.75 -36.09 -45.94
CA SER A 141 34.42 -35.14 -44.89
C SER A 141 34.70 -33.72 -45.38
N SER A 142 33.70 -32.83 -45.28
CA SER A 142 33.85 -31.38 -45.52
C SER A 142 34.56 -30.66 -44.37
N ARG A 143 34.95 -31.39 -43.31
CA ARG A 143 35.67 -30.83 -42.17
C ARG A 143 37.10 -30.51 -42.57
N PHE A 144 37.47 -29.24 -42.45
CA PHE A 144 38.81 -28.73 -42.74
C PHE A 144 39.89 -29.54 -42.01
N GLN A 145 40.88 -30.03 -42.76
CA GLN A 145 42.06 -30.69 -42.20
C GLN A 145 42.91 -29.65 -41.46
N LYS A 146 43.28 -29.93 -40.22
CA LYS A 146 44.04 -29.01 -39.37
C LYS A 146 45.48 -28.89 -39.90
N GLY A 147 45.78 -27.80 -40.60
CA GLY A 147 47.13 -27.50 -41.10
C GLY A 147 47.23 -27.20 -42.60
N GLU A 148 46.19 -27.45 -43.39
CA GLU A 148 46.17 -27.06 -44.80
C GLU A 148 45.85 -25.56 -44.93
N VAL A 149 46.79 -24.78 -45.47
CA VAL A 149 46.58 -23.37 -45.81
C VAL A 149 45.73 -23.31 -47.06
N TYR A 150 44.42 -23.15 -46.89
CA TYR A 150 43.51 -22.89 -47.99
C TYR A 150 43.75 -21.48 -48.51
N GLU A 151 44.31 -21.34 -49.72
CA GLU A 151 44.33 -20.04 -50.40
C GLU A 151 42.89 -19.60 -50.61
N LYS A 152 42.47 -18.54 -49.95
CA LYS A 152 41.17 -17.90 -50.17
C LYS A 152 41.37 -16.84 -51.25
N PRO A 153 41.14 -17.12 -52.54
CA PRO A 153 41.52 -16.21 -53.62
C PRO A 153 40.64 -14.95 -53.58
N TRP A 154 39.41 -15.07 -53.09
CA TRP A 154 38.54 -13.94 -52.78
C TRP A 154 39.10 -13.03 -51.67
N MET A 155 40.08 -13.48 -50.86
CA MET A 155 40.80 -12.63 -49.91
C MET A 155 41.99 -11.89 -50.51
N LYS A 156 42.50 -12.26 -51.70
CA LYS A 156 43.71 -11.67 -52.30
C LYS A 156 43.52 -10.21 -52.74
N ASP A 157 42.32 -9.83 -53.16
CA ASP A 157 41.97 -8.44 -53.56
C ASP A 157 41.02 -7.72 -52.58
N ILE A 158 40.63 -8.40 -51.49
CA ILE A 158 39.67 -7.89 -50.50
C ILE A 158 40.17 -6.63 -49.76
N SER A 159 41.50 -6.41 -49.70
CA SER A 159 42.09 -5.22 -49.07
C SER A 159 42.04 -3.97 -49.96
N LYS A 160 41.69 -4.11 -51.25
CA LYS A 160 41.69 -3.02 -52.24
C LYS A 160 40.30 -2.56 -52.65
N ASP A 161 39.23 -3.23 -52.20
CA ASP A 161 37.85 -2.83 -52.52
C ASP A 161 37.43 -1.59 -51.70
N PRO A 162 37.21 -0.41 -52.34
CA PRO A 162 36.78 0.79 -51.64
C PRO A 162 35.44 0.62 -50.93
N ARG A 163 34.55 -0.28 -51.38
CA ARG A 163 33.24 -0.56 -50.75
C ARG A 163 33.39 -1.05 -49.31
N ARG A 164 34.44 -1.81 -49.00
CA ARG A 164 34.72 -2.30 -47.65
C ARG A 164 35.11 -1.19 -46.68
N THR A 165 35.76 -0.14 -47.19
CA THR A 165 36.04 1.07 -46.40
C THR A 165 34.73 1.78 -46.06
N TYR A 166 33.81 1.91 -47.02
CA TYR A 166 32.48 2.46 -46.77
C TYR A 166 31.67 1.60 -45.78
N GLU A 167 31.68 0.27 -45.90
CA GLU A 167 31.01 -0.63 -44.96
C GLU A 167 31.53 -0.47 -43.52
N LYS A 168 32.86 -0.42 -43.35
CA LYS A 168 33.48 -0.16 -42.04
C LYS A 168 33.14 1.21 -41.50
N LEU A 169 33.13 2.24 -42.34
CA LEU A 169 32.79 3.61 -41.96
C LEU A 169 31.31 3.72 -41.57
N ILE A 170 30.40 3.13 -42.33
CA ILE A 170 28.96 3.08 -42.03
C ILE A 170 28.73 2.35 -40.70
N PHE A 171 29.38 1.20 -40.50
CA PHE A 171 29.28 0.45 -39.25
C PHE A 171 29.84 1.24 -38.06
N ALA A 172 31.06 1.78 -38.20
CA ALA A 172 31.68 2.59 -37.15
C ALA A 172 30.87 3.85 -36.84
N PHE A 173 30.32 4.51 -37.86
CA PHE A 173 29.42 5.64 -37.70
C PHE A 173 28.13 5.23 -36.98
N GLY A 174 27.52 4.08 -37.34
CA GLY A 174 26.36 3.54 -36.64
C GLY A 174 26.64 3.24 -35.17
N CYS A 175 27.77 2.61 -34.85
CA CYS A 175 28.20 2.38 -33.47
C CYS A 175 28.42 3.69 -32.72
N PHE A 176 29.09 4.66 -33.34
CA PHE A 176 29.35 5.96 -32.75
C PHE A 176 28.05 6.74 -32.48
N MET A 177 27.11 6.77 -33.43
CA MET A 177 25.78 7.37 -33.25
C MET A 177 24.98 6.65 -32.16
N GLY A 178 25.08 5.32 -32.08
CA GLY A 178 24.47 4.54 -31.00
C GLY A 178 25.01 4.92 -29.62
N LEU A 179 26.34 5.08 -29.49
CA LEU A 179 26.97 5.53 -28.25
C LEU A 179 26.60 6.98 -27.91
N LEU A 180 26.56 7.88 -28.89
CA LEU A 180 26.10 9.26 -28.69
C LEU A 180 24.65 9.31 -28.22
N MET A 181 23.77 8.53 -28.85
CA MET A 181 22.35 8.48 -28.49
C MET A 181 22.15 7.84 -27.10
N GLY A 182 22.89 6.77 -26.79
CA GLY A 182 22.91 6.18 -25.45
C GLY A 182 23.41 7.17 -24.39
N GLY A 183 24.50 7.88 -24.66
CA GLY A 183 25.03 8.94 -23.80
C GLY A 183 24.04 10.09 -23.60
N TYR A 184 23.33 10.51 -24.66
CA TYR A 184 22.28 11.52 -24.59
C TYR A 184 21.09 11.07 -23.72
N LEU A 185 20.64 9.82 -23.88
CA LEU A 185 19.55 9.27 -23.05
C LEU A 185 19.96 9.14 -21.58
N MET A 186 21.20 8.71 -21.30
CA MET A 186 21.74 8.67 -19.95
C MET A 186 21.84 10.07 -19.34
N TYR A 187 22.37 11.03 -20.09
CA TYR A 187 22.51 12.41 -19.66
C TYR A 187 21.15 13.07 -19.38
N THR A 188 20.17 12.91 -20.26
CA THR A 188 18.82 13.46 -20.07
C THR A 188 18.08 12.80 -18.91
N SER A 189 18.25 11.48 -18.73
CA SER A 189 17.73 10.76 -17.57
C SER A 189 18.38 11.23 -16.27
N TRP A 190 19.71 11.38 -16.24
CA TRP A 190 20.44 11.88 -15.08
C TRP A 190 20.03 13.31 -14.71
N MET A 191 19.90 14.19 -15.70
CA MET A 191 19.40 15.56 -15.52
C MET A 191 17.94 15.61 -15.05
N SER A 192 17.14 14.57 -15.32
CA SER A 192 15.76 14.48 -14.84
C SER A 192 15.66 14.08 -13.36
N VAL A 193 16.70 13.47 -12.79
CA VAL A 193 16.73 13.09 -11.38
C VAL A 193 16.87 14.35 -10.54
N THR A 194 15.84 14.65 -9.76
CA THR A 194 15.88 15.77 -8.81
C THR A 194 16.82 15.42 -7.66
N ASN A 195 17.94 16.15 -7.56
CA ASN A 195 18.81 16.17 -6.40
C ASN A 195 18.42 17.39 -5.57
N SER A 196 17.40 17.23 -4.74
CA SER A 196 16.99 18.29 -3.81
C SER A 196 17.99 18.33 -2.67
N GLU A 197 18.52 19.52 -2.37
CA GLU A 197 19.06 19.77 -1.05
C GLU A 197 17.89 19.88 -0.09
N TYR A 198 18.08 19.35 1.11
CA TYR A 198 17.02 19.45 2.07
C TYR A 198 17.51 19.79 3.50
N CYS A 199 16.63 20.40 4.31
CA CYS A 199 16.91 20.89 5.67
C CYS A 199 16.18 20.09 6.77
N PRO A 200 16.86 19.58 7.81
CA PRO A 200 16.24 18.72 8.85
C PRO A 200 15.17 19.46 9.65
N ILE A 201 14.00 18.84 9.78
CA ILE A 201 12.83 19.27 10.55
C ILE A 201 12.66 18.41 11.80
N LEU A 202 12.94 17.11 11.66
CA LEU A 202 12.87 16.13 12.71
C LEU A 202 13.90 15.04 12.42
N GLU A 203 14.65 14.69 13.46
CA GLU A 203 15.56 13.57 13.52
C GLU A 203 15.44 12.99 14.92
N ASP A 204 15.19 11.68 15.00
CA ASP A 204 15.08 10.98 16.27
C ASP A 204 15.76 9.61 16.14
N ASN A 205 16.67 9.33 17.06
CA ASN A 205 17.38 8.06 17.16
C ASN A 205 17.00 7.28 18.43
N PHE A 206 16.05 7.80 19.22
CA PHE A 206 15.51 7.20 20.44
C PHE A 206 16.54 6.87 21.53
N THR A 207 17.76 7.41 21.43
CA THR A 207 18.85 7.14 22.40
C THR A 207 18.59 7.75 23.78
N SER A 208 17.80 8.82 23.85
CA SER A 208 17.42 9.51 25.09
C SER A 208 16.00 9.17 25.55
N GLY A 209 15.37 8.14 24.99
CA GLY A 209 13.96 7.84 25.22
C GLY A 209 13.02 8.53 24.23
N ILE A 210 11.73 8.50 24.54
CA ILE A 210 10.67 9.07 23.70
C ILE A 210 10.44 10.54 24.12
N ASP A 211 10.86 11.50 23.28
CA ASP A 211 10.72 12.92 23.60
C ASP A 211 9.24 13.37 23.56
N PRO A 212 8.66 13.82 24.69
CA PRO A 212 7.28 14.30 24.73
C PRO A 212 7.07 15.62 23.97
N ASN A 213 8.11 16.30 23.48
CA ASN A 213 7.97 17.47 22.59
C ASN A 213 7.84 17.08 21.11
N VAL A 214 8.08 15.81 20.78
CA VAL A 214 7.97 15.25 19.43
C VAL A 214 6.80 14.28 19.35
N TRP A 215 6.67 13.38 20.32
CA TRP A 215 5.75 12.24 20.27
C TRP A 215 4.59 12.39 21.24
N ASN A 216 3.39 12.07 20.76
CA ASN A 216 2.21 11.79 21.57
C ASN A 216 1.99 10.28 21.61
N PHE A 217 1.57 9.75 22.74
CA PHE A 217 0.94 8.44 22.81
C PHE A 217 -0.53 8.57 22.42
N GLU A 218 -1.05 7.67 21.60
CA GLU A 218 -2.48 7.46 21.42
C GLU A 218 -2.88 6.26 22.27
N ILE A 219 -3.74 6.49 23.26
CA ILE A 219 -4.20 5.49 24.22
C ILE A 219 -5.71 5.36 24.06
N GLN A 220 -6.12 4.28 23.41
CA GLN A 220 -7.53 3.94 23.19
C GLN A 220 -7.70 2.49 22.74
N ARG A 221 -8.94 1.99 22.80
CA ARG A 221 -9.33 0.64 22.38
C ARG A 221 -10.11 0.58 21.06
N GLY A 222 -10.46 1.74 20.50
CA GLY A 222 -11.43 1.93 19.40
C GLY A 222 -11.14 1.21 18.08
N GLY A 223 -9.94 0.64 17.92
CA GLY A 223 -9.54 -0.05 16.70
C GLY A 223 -9.27 0.88 15.50
N PHE A 224 -9.17 2.19 15.74
CA PHE A 224 -8.66 3.20 14.80
C PHE A 224 -9.26 3.17 13.39
N GLY A 225 -10.58 2.96 13.28
CA GLY A 225 -11.29 2.91 12.00
C GLY A 225 -11.19 1.57 11.26
N VAL A 226 -10.25 0.70 11.63
CA VAL A 226 -10.07 -0.64 11.06
C VAL A 226 -10.59 -1.76 11.96
N GLN A 227 -11.12 -1.40 13.14
CA GLN A 227 -11.57 -2.31 14.20
C GLN A 227 -10.48 -3.34 14.57
N SER A 228 -9.24 -2.87 14.72
CA SER A 228 -8.15 -3.68 15.24
C SER A 228 -8.40 -4.11 16.70
N PHE A 229 -7.75 -5.21 17.12
CA PHE A 229 -8.08 -5.91 18.36
C PHE A 229 -7.22 -5.50 19.54
N GLU A 230 -6.19 -4.69 19.33
CA GLU A 230 -5.39 -4.14 20.41
C GLU A 230 -6.11 -2.97 21.11
N TRP A 231 -5.91 -2.85 22.42
CA TRP A 231 -5.92 -1.53 23.04
C TRP A 231 -4.49 -0.97 22.99
N THR A 232 -4.35 0.34 22.86
CA THR A 232 -3.04 1.01 22.82
C THR A 232 -2.70 1.64 24.16
N THR A 233 -1.43 1.57 24.58
CA THR A 233 -0.94 2.09 25.87
C THR A 233 0.44 2.73 25.76
N ASP A 234 0.87 3.41 26.81
CA ASP A 234 2.22 3.95 27.04
C ASP A 234 3.04 3.09 28.02
N ASP A 235 2.60 1.87 28.28
CA ASP A 235 3.24 0.95 29.23
C ASP A 235 4.60 0.45 28.71
N PRO A 236 5.63 0.38 29.56
CA PRO A 236 6.94 -0.16 29.19
C PRO A 236 6.91 -1.60 28.65
N SER A 237 5.86 -2.39 28.89
CA SER A 237 5.72 -3.71 28.26
C SER A 237 5.37 -3.63 26.77
N ASN A 238 4.78 -2.52 26.33
CA ASN A 238 4.31 -2.31 24.95
C ASN A 238 5.16 -1.31 24.17
N ILE A 239 5.78 -0.35 24.86
CA ILE A 239 6.60 0.66 24.22
C ILE A 239 7.75 1.12 25.11
N TYR A 240 8.97 1.00 24.60
CA TYR A 240 10.20 1.36 25.31
C TYR A 240 11.34 1.61 24.34
N THR A 241 12.46 2.14 24.84
CA THR A 241 13.66 2.40 24.06
C THR A 241 14.87 1.72 24.70
N ASP A 242 15.75 1.15 23.88
CA ASP A 242 17.04 0.58 24.28
C ASP A 242 18.15 0.97 23.28
N GLU A 243 19.31 0.30 23.32
CA GLU A 243 20.41 0.57 22.37
C GLU A 243 20.08 0.28 20.89
N LYS A 244 19.03 -0.50 20.59
CA LYS A 244 18.58 -0.82 19.23
C LYS A 244 17.59 0.22 18.69
N GLY A 245 16.98 1.02 19.57
CA GLY A 245 16.02 2.08 19.25
C GLY A 245 14.70 1.93 19.99
N LEU A 246 13.63 2.46 19.40
CA LEU A 246 12.26 2.35 19.89
C LEU A 246 11.68 0.98 19.57
N HIS A 247 11.06 0.34 20.56
CA HIS A 247 10.32 -0.91 20.40
C HIS A 247 8.83 -0.66 20.59
N ILE A 248 8.02 -1.19 19.69
CA ILE A 248 6.56 -1.25 19.82
C ILE A 248 6.18 -2.72 19.78
N VAL A 249 5.80 -3.28 20.93
CA VAL A 249 5.63 -4.73 21.14
C VAL A 249 4.19 -5.04 21.56
N PRO A 250 3.43 -5.82 20.78
CA PRO A 250 2.14 -6.29 21.20
C PRO A 250 2.28 -7.39 22.27
N THR A 251 1.45 -7.33 23.30
CA THR A 251 1.42 -8.31 24.40
C THR A 251 0.00 -8.78 24.67
N LEU A 252 -0.19 -9.98 25.20
CA LEU A 252 -1.51 -10.40 25.66
C LEU A 252 -1.98 -9.53 26.82
N THR A 253 -3.25 -9.19 26.84
CA THR A 253 -3.83 -8.38 27.92
C THR A 253 -3.75 -9.09 29.27
N VAL A 254 -3.85 -10.42 29.31
CA VAL A 254 -3.68 -11.23 30.54
C VAL A 254 -2.29 -11.16 31.16
N ASN A 255 -1.28 -10.67 30.43
CA ASN A 255 0.05 -10.45 30.99
C ASN A 255 0.14 -9.14 31.79
N TYR A 256 -0.89 -8.28 31.72
CA TYR A 256 -0.97 -7.08 32.53
C TYR A 256 -1.40 -7.40 33.96
N SER A 257 -0.78 -6.74 34.93
CA SER A 257 -0.96 -7.00 36.36
C SER A 257 -2.44 -7.07 36.78
N ASN A 258 -2.79 -8.16 37.49
CA ASN A 258 -4.13 -8.42 38.04
C ASN A 258 -5.26 -8.60 37.02
N PHE A 259 -4.92 -8.95 35.77
CA PHE A 259 -5.88 -9.25 34.73
C PHE A 259 -5.87 -10.76 34.41
N ASN A 260 -7.03 -11.40 34.36
CA ASN A 260 -7.18 -12.82 34.08
C ASN A 260 -8.05 -13.08 32.84
N GLU A 261 -8.08 -14.33 32.39
CA GLU A 261 -8.85 -14.72 31.21
C GLU A 261 -10.36 -14.55 31.39
N ASP A 262 -10.89 -14.82 32.60
CA ASP A 262 -12.32 -14.65 32.89
C ASP A 262 -12.75 -13.19 32.72
N GLN A 263 -11.90 -12.24 33.12
CA GLN A 263 -12.13 -10.80 32.98
C GLN A 263 -12.06 -10.31 31.53
N ILE A 264 -11.40 -11.03 30.62
CA ILE A 264 -11.53 -10.72 29.18
C ILE A 264 -12.96 -11.01 28.73
N LEU A 265 -13.50 -12.12 29.18
CA LEU A 265 -14.72 -12.71 28.64
C LEU A 265 -15.98 -12.16 29.32
N ASP A 266 -15.93 -11.85 30.61
CA ASP A 266 -17.11 -11.48 31.38
C ASP A 266 -16.82 -10.61 32.62
N GLY A 267 -17.80 -9.77 32.97
CA GLY A 267 -17.89 -9.15 34.30
C GLY A 267 -16.85 -8.07 34.62
N TRP A 268 -15.95 -7.74 33.70
CA TRP A 268 -14.96 -6.68 33.85
C TRP A 268 -15.30 -5.42 33.04
N THR A 269 -14.82 -4.28 33.49
CA THR A 269 -14.91 -3.01 32.75
C THR A 269 -13.55 -2.34 32.71
N LEU A 270 -13.02 -2.15 31.51
CA LEU A 270 -11.89 -1.25 31.25
C LEU A 270 -12.43 0.17 31.11
N ASN A 271 -11.89 1.12 31.88
CA ASN A 271 -12.33 2.51 31.84
C ASN A 271 -11.14 3.48 31.81
N LEU A 272 -10.59 3.69 30.61
CA LEU A 272 -9.45 4.58 30.38
C LEU A 272 -9.78 6.05 30.66
N THR A 273 -11.06 6.43 30.66
CA THR A 273 -11.50 7.79 31.02
C THR A 273 -11.39 8.02 32.53
N ALA A 274 -11.78 7.03 33.34
CA ALA A 274 -11.63 7.10 34.79
C ALA A 274 -10.15 7.11 35.20
N ASP A 275 -9.32 6.39 34.45
CA ASP A 275 -7.86 6.37 34.64
C ASP A 275 -7.18 7.67 34.16
N GLY A 276 -7.89 8.52 33.40
CA GLY A 276 -7.37 9.76 32.84
C GLY A 276 -6.36 9.58 31.70
N THR A 277 -6.23 8.36 31.17
CA THR A 277 -5.24 8.00 30.13
C THR A 277 -5.81 8.04 28.72
N CYS A 278 -7.13 7.93 28.54
CA CYS A 278 -7.73 7.89 27.21
C CYS A 278 -7.47 9.17 26.41
N THR A 279 -6.99 9.01 25.17
CA THR A 279 -6.76 10.13 24.24
C THR A 279 -7.88 10.35 23.23
N SER A 280 -8.83 9.42 23.12
CA SER A 280 -10.00 9.60 22.25
C SER A 280 -10.99 10.59 22.84
N LYS A 281 -11.77 11.23 21.95
CA LYS A 281 -12.96 12.00 22.32
C LYS A 281 -14.23 11.14 22.28
N VAL A 282 -14.17 9.95 21.68
CA VAL A 282 -15.30 9.04 21.55
C VAL A 282 -15.33 8.12 22.77
N LYS A 283 -16.47 8.07 23.47
CA LYS A 283 -16.60 7.32 24.73
C LYS A 283 -16.32 5.81 24.54
N ASP A 284 -16.80 5.23 23.46
CA ASP A 284 -16.66 3.80 23.18
C ASP A 284 -15.22 3.38 22.88
N ASP A 285 -14.35 4.34 22.55
CA ASP A 285 -12.90 4.12 22.39
C ASP A 285 -12.15 4.12 23.72
N CYS A 286 -12.80 4.54 24.80
CA CYS A 286 -12.19 4.67 26.12
C CYS A 286 -12.71 3.64 27.13
N VAL A 287 -13.94 3.14 26.93
CA VAL A 287 -14.61 2.28 27.90
C VAL A 287 -15.17 1.04 27.21
N VAL A 288 -14.93 -0.13 27.80
CA VAL A 288 -15.53 -1.39 27.37
C VAL A 288 -15.83 -2.27 28.58
N SER A 289 -17.00 -2.90 28.57
CA SER A 289 -17.37 -3.91 29.56
C SER A 289 -17.48 -5.27 28.87
N SER A 290 -16.74 -6.25 29.35
CA SER A 290 -16.86 -7.64 28.89
C SER A 290 -18.17 -8.23 29.37
N ASN A 291 -18.90 -8.91 28.49
CA ASN A 291 -20.15 -9.55 28.82
C ASN A 291 -20.37 -10.79 27.94
N THR A 292 -20.55 -11.94 28.59
CA THR A 292 -20.75 -13.23 27.94
C THR A 292 -21.98 -13.21 27.04
N SER A 293 -23.09 -12.61 27.51
CA SER A 293 -24.38 -12.57 26.82
C SER A 293 -24.35 -11.71 25.56
N SER A 294 -23.61 -10.59 25.56
CA SER A 294 -23.54 -9.69 24.40
C SER A 294 -22.48 -10.09 23.37
N GLY A 295 -21.54 -10.97 23.72
CA GLY A 295 -20.40 -11.26 22.84
C GLY A 295 -19.20 -10.34 23.07
N GLN A 296 -19.39 -9.21 23.76
CA GLN A 296 -18.36 -8.20 23.95
C GLN A 296 -17.28 -8.69 24.91
N ILE A 297 -16.03 -8.49 24.52
CA ILE A 297 -14.87 -8.81 25.35
C ILE A 297 -14.01 -7.56 25.51
N VAL A 298 -13.18 -7.56 26.55
CA VAL A 298 -12.05 -6.62 26.62
C VAL A 298 -11.04 -6.99 25.53
N ASN A 299 -10.40 -5.99 24.92
CA ASN A 299 -9.39 -6.21 23.89
C ASN A 299 -8.36 -7.27 24.34
N PRO A 300 -8.16 -8.36 23.56
CA PRO A 300 -7.31 -9.48 23.97
C PRO A 300 -5.81 -9.18 23.96
N VAL A 301 -5.43 -8.10 23.27
CA VAL A 301 -4.05 -7.67 23.06
C VAL A 301 -3.89 -6.22 23.50
N ARG A 302 -2.71 -5.90 24.00
CA ARG A 302 -2.21 -4.54 24.19
C ARG A 302 -1.10 -4.25 23.20
N SER A 303 -0.99 -3.02 22.74
CA SER A 303 0.12 -2.55 21.92
C SER A 303 0.36 -1.06 22.17
N ALA A 304 1.07 -0.38 21.27
CA ALA A 304 1.24 1.07 21.31
C ALA A 304 1.10 1.70 19.93
N ARG A 305 0.71 2.97 19.94
CA ARG A 305 0.63 3.86 18.79
C ARG A 305 1.11 5.23 19.22
N ILE A 306 2.09 5.78 18.50
CA ILE A 306 2.59 7.13 18.74
C ILE A 306 2.50 7.97 17.49
N ASN A 307 2.35 9.28 17.66
CA ASN A 307 2.27 10.22 16.54
C ASN A 307 2.98 11.54 16.83
N THR A 308 3.22 12.32 15.78
CA THR A 308 3.81 13.67 15.90
C THR A 308 2.78 14.80 15.76
N LYS A 309 1.48 14.50 15.85
CA LYS A 309 0.39 15.46 15.64
C LYS A 309 0.53 16.68 16.55
N ASN A 310 0.33 17.87 15.99
CA ASN A 310 0.49 19.18 16.67
C ASN A 310 1.91 19.47 17.19
N LYS A 311 2.89 18.60 16.94
CA LYS A 311 4.28 18.75 17.41
C LYS A 311 5.25 18.89 16.25
N ARG A 312 5.19 17.97 15.28
CA ARG A 312 5.96 18.00 14.04
C ARG A 312 5.08 17.51 12.89
N ALA A 313 5.02 18.29 11.84
CA ALA A 313 4.35 17.94 10.60
C ALA A 313 5.20 18.44 9.42
N ILE A 314 5.01 17.83 8.26
CA ILE A 314 5.68 18.22 7.04
C ILE A 314 4.68 18.27 5.88
N LYS A 315 4.81 19.30 5.04
CA LYS A 315 4.26 19.31 3.69
C LYS A 315 5.41 19.29 2.71
N TYR A 316 5.42 18.23 1.90
CA TYR A 316 6.47 17.92 0.94
C TYR A 316 7.86 17.74 1.57
N GLY A 317 8.68 16.93 0.93
CA GLY A 317 10.01 16.62 1.39
C GLY A 317 10.30 15.15 1.30
N LYS A 318 11.07 14.69 2.28
CA LYS A 318 11.48 13.30 2.41
C LYS A 318 11.22 12.83 3.83
N VAL A 319 10.73 11.61 4.03
CA VAL A 319 10.66 10.90 5.32
C VAL A 319 11.44 9.62 5.16
N GLU A 320 12.29 9.27 6.12
CA GLU A 320 12.90 7.93 6.19
C GLU A 320 12.72 7.39 7.60
N VAL A 321 12.28 6.14 7.71
CA VAL A 321 12.20 5.43 8.99
C VAL A 321 12.96 4.13 8.84
N VAL A 322 13.95 3.91 9.71
CA VAL A 322 14.75 2.70 9.71
C VAL A 322 14.20 1.74 10.73
N ALA A 323 13.55 0.68 10.26
CA ALA A 323 12.85 -0.25 11.12
C ALA A 323 13.09 -1.73 10.75
N LYS A 324 12.96 -2.59 11.75
CA LYS A 324 12.88 -4.05 11.61
C LYS A 324 11.47 -4.48 11.97
N LEU A 325 10.85 -5.30 11.12
CA LEU A 325 9.44 -5.65 11.25
C LEU A 325 9.20 -6.86 12.18
N PRO A 326 8.02 -6.96 12.80
CA PRO A 326 7.65 -8.06 13.69
C PRO A 326 7.42 -9.39 12.97
N ILE A 327 7.46 -10.47 13.77
CA ILE A 327 7.06 -11.84 13.43
C ILE A 327 5.82 -12.18 14.24
N GLY A 328 4.81 -12.72 13.58
CA GLY A 328 3.65 -13.28 14.26
C GLY A 328 2.39 -13.18 13.43
N ASP A 329 1.59 -14.24 13.45
CA ASP A 329 0.32 -14.23 12.77
C ASP A 329 -0.57 -13.10 13.30
N TRP A 330 -1.21 -12.42 12.35
CA TRP A 330 -2.18 -11.34 12.59
C TRP A 330 -1.58 -10.04 13.14
N ILE A 331 -0.25 -9.91 13.22
CA ILE A 331 0.40 -8.64 13.56
C ILE A 331 0.47 -7.72 12.32
N TRP A 332 0.20 -6.43 12.51
CA TRP A 332 0.14 -5.41 11.47
C TRP A 332 0.98 -4.19 11.87
N PRO A 333 2.30 -4.19 11.56
CA PRO A 333 3.15 -3.00 11.70
C PRO A 333 2.81 -1.94 10.64
N ALA A 334 2.82 -0.67 11.03
CA ALA A 334 2.59 0.45 10.12
C ALA A 334 3.49 1.66 10.42
N ILE A 335 3.98 2.27 9.34
CA ILE A 335 4.68 3.57 9.29
C ILE A 335 3.94 4.42 8.26
N TRP A 336 3.24 5.44 8.73
CA TRP A 336 2.25 6.12 7.91
C TRP A 336 2.01 7.54 8.42
N MET A 337 1.24 8.31 7.66
CA MET A 337 1.02 9.72 7.95
C MET A 337 -0.43 10.11 7.72
N MET A 338 -0.90 11.01 8.58
CA MET A 338 -2.24 11.58 8.53
C MET A 338 -2.17 13.12 8.43
N PRO A 339 -3.17 13.79 7.84
CA PRO A 339 -3.18 15.23 7.71
C PRO A 339 -3.32 15.91 9.07
N GLN A 340 -2.59 17.00 9.27
CA GLN A 340 -2.59 17.79 10.50
C GLN A 340 -3.97 18.43 10.78
N SER A 341 -4.75 18.66 9.72
CA SER A 341 -6.14 19.12 9.77
C SER A 341 -6.96 18.50 8.63
N ASP A 342 -8.26 18.32 8.86
CA ASP A 342 -9.21 17.79 7.88
C ASP A 342 -9.62 18.87 6.86
N ALA A 343 -8.66 19.42 6.11
CA ALA A 343 -8.84 20.56 5.23
C ALA A 343 -9.91 20.35 4.14
N TYR A 344 -10.16 19.10 3.75
CA TYR A 344 -11.14 18.73 2.73
C TYR A 344 -12.30 17.91 3.29
N GLY A 345 -12.39 17.77 4.61
CA GLY A 345 -13.35 16.91 5.30
C GLY A 345 -12.72 15.68 5.93
N GLN A 346 -13.53 14.89 6.62
CA GLN A 346 -13.09 13.69 7.32
C GLN A 346 -12.46 12.67 6.38
N TRP A 347 -11.67 11.75 6.93
CA TRP A 347 -11.09 10.65 6.17
C TRP A 347 -12.13 9.93 5.28
N PRO A 348 -11.79 9.58 4.03
CA PRO A 348 -10.49 9.72 3.38
C PRO A 348 -10.33 11.03 2.58
N LEU A 349 -11.23 12.02 2.73
CA LEU A 349 -11.24 13.21 1.88
C LEU A 349 -9.97 14.06 2.04
N SER A 350 -9.37 14.08 3.24
CA SER A 350 -8.13 14.81 3.52
C SER A 350 -6.85 13.97 3.31
N GLY A 351 -6.99 12.72 2.89
CA GLY A 351 -5.89 11.83 2.54
C GLY A 351 -5.27 11.06 3.72
N GLU A 352 -4.56 9.99 3.38
CA GLU A 352 -3.68 9.18 4.25
C GLU A 352 -2.48 8.73 3.41
N ILE A 353 -1.29 8.68 4.00
CA ILE A 353 -0.06 8.27 3.31
C ILE A 353 0.58 7.10 4.06
N ASP A 354 0.46 5.90 3.52
CA ASP A 354 1.07 4.71 4.10
C ASP A 354 2.43 4.46 3.46
N ILE A 355 3.49 4.80 4.19
CA ILE A 355 4.86 4.63 3.72
C ILE A 355 5.20 3.14 3.70
N MET A 356 4.84 2.44 4.77
CA MET A 356 5.03 1.00 4.90
C MET A 356 3.94 0.40 5.79
N GLU A 357 3.28 -0.61 5.27
CA GLU A 357 2.53 -1.59 6.05
C GLU A 357 2.99 -3.00 5.69
N SER A 358 2.83 -3.93 6.63
CA SER A 358 3.14 -5.34 6.40
C SER A 358 2.26 -6.24 7.28
N ARG A 359 2.40 -7.55 7.11
CA ARG A 359 1.77 -8.56 7.96
C ARG A 359 2.87 -9.39 8.61
N GLY A 360 2.79 -9.63 9.91
CA GLY A 360 3.77 -10.47 10.63
C GLY A 360 3.69 -11.97 10.27
N ASN A 361 2.64 -12.38 9.52
CA ASN A 361 2.42 -13.75 9.07
C ASN A 361 3.63 -14.30 8.29
N SER A 362 3.76 -15.62 8.26
CA SER A 362 4.90 -16.28 7.63
C SER A 362 5.10 -15.93 6.14
N PRO A 363 6.35 -15.92 5.65
CA PRO A 363 6.65 -15.73 4.24
C PRO A 363 5.83 -16.66 3.35
N GLY A 364 5.34 -16.12 2.22
CA GLY A 364 4.42 -16.82 1.33
C GLY A 364 2.96 -16.84 1.79
N PHE A 365 2.58 -16.10 2.84
CA PHE A 365 1.18 -15.88 3.19
C PHE A 365 0.40 -15.37 1.95
N PRO A 366 -0.80 -15.90 1.62
CA PRO A 366 -1.42 -15.63 0.31
C PRO A 366 -1.71 -14.16 0.01
N SER A 367 -1.85 -13.31 1.03
CA SER A 367 -2.05 -11.87 0.89
C SER A 367 -0.78 -11.04 1.12
N GLY A 368 0.39 -11.68 1.12
CA GLY A 368 1.68 -11.08 1.50
C GLY A 368 1.92 -11.17 3.01
N GLY A 369 3.00 -11.85 3.42
CA GLY A 369 3.39 -11.98 4.84
C GLY A 369 4.50 -11.00 5.19
N ARG A 370 5.35 -11.38 6.14
CA ARG A 370 6.49 -10.55 6.60
C ARG A 370 7.60 -10.41 5.57
N ASP A 371 7.46 -11.03 4.41
CA ASP A 371 8.29 -10.90 3.21
C ASP A 371 7.75 -9.88 2.21
N THR A 372 6.62 -9.23 2.54
CA THR A 372 5.90 -8.32 1.69
C THR A 372 5.61 -7.02 2.43
N ILE A 373 5.85 -5.88 1.78
CA ILE A 373 5.38 -4.57 2.25
C ILE A 373 4.42 -3.95 1.24
N SER A 374 3.49 -3.13 1.74
CA SER A 374 2.65 -2.24 0.95
C SER A 374 2.94 -0.78 1.24
N SER A 375 2.78 0.03 0.21
CA SER A 375 2.71 1.48 0.29
C SER A 375 1.41 1.92 -0.37
N ALA A 376 0.65 2.81 0.26
CA ALA A 376 -0.67 3.19 -0.23
C ALA A 376 -0.95 4.68 -0.01
N LEU A 377 -1.96 5.15 -0.73
CA LEU A 377 -2.59 6.44 -0.48
C LEU A 377 -4.07 6.22 -0.34
N HIS A 378 -4.67 6.57 0.80
CA HIS A 378 -6.12 6.60 0.93
C HIS A 378 -6.65 7.95 0.51
N TRP A 379 -7.69 7.93 -0.32
CA TRP A 379 -8.37 9.11 -0.85
C TRP A 379 -9.67 8.66 -1.48
N GLY A 380 -10.74 9.39 -1.21
CA GLY A 380 -12.04 9.11 -1.78
C GLY A 380 -13.06 10.18 -1.38
N PRO A 381 -14.23 10.17 -2.01
CA PRO A 381 -15.31 11.11 -1.67
C PRO A 381 -16.02 10.76 -0.36
N ASN A 382 -15.80 9.56 0.17
CA ASN A 382 -16.24 9.09 1.48
C ASN A 382 -15.55 7.74 1.77
N ALA A 383 -15.76 7.18 2.98
CA ALA A 383 -15.16 5.92 3.41
C ALA A 383 -15.49 4.72 2.49
N ALA A 384 -16.71 4.63 1.96
CA ALA A 384 -17.09 3.55 1.04
C ALA A 384 -16.48 3.73 -0.37
N GLY A 385 -16.15 4.96 -0.74
CA GLY A 385 -15.51 5.33 -1.99
C GLY A 385 -13.99 5.47 -1.91
N ASP A 386 -13.36 4.97 -0.85
CA ASP A 386 -11.91 5.00 -0.74
C ASP A 386 -11.24 4.24 -1.89
N ALA A 387 -10.36 4.93 -2.61
CA ALA A 387 -9.76 4.47 -3.85
C ALA A 387 -8.29 4.06 -3.68
N TYR A 388 -7.87 3.69 -2.47
CA TYR A 388 -6.49 3.29 -2.17
C TYR A 388 -5.92 2.21 -3.09
N TRP A 389 -6.77 1.27 -3.53
CA TRP A 389 -6.40 0.20 -4.46
C TRP A 389 -5.89 0.70 -5.81
N ARG A 390 -6.21 1.94 -6.20
CA ARG A 390 -5.67 2.61 -7.41
C ARG A 390 -4.26 3.18 -7.20
N THR A 391 -3.85 3.31 -5.95
CA THR A 391 -2.60 3.92 -5.48
C THR A 391 -1.86 3.01 -4.52
N LEU A 392 -2.03 1.69 -4.68
CA LEU A 392 -1.32 0.67 -3.93
C LEU A 392 -0.04 0.24 -4.68
N GLY A 393 1.08 0.26 -3.98
CA GLY A 393 2.34 -0.36 -4.38
C GLY A 393 2.67 -1.54 -3.46
N LEU A 394 3.27 -2.58 -4.02
CA LEU A 394 3.69 -3.77 -3.27
C LEU A 394 5.15 -4.06 -3.60
N HIS A 395 5.92 -4.46 -2.58
CA HIS A 395 7.26 -4.98 -2.76
C HIS A 395 7.43 -6.29 -1.99
N TYR A 396 8.11 -7.24 -2.61
CA TYR A 396 8.29 -8.60 -2.10
C TYR A 396 9.78 -8.96 -2.12
N LEU A 397 10.27 -9.55 -1.03
CA LEU A 397 11.63 -10.07 -0.93
C LEU A 397 11.68 -11.57 -1.25
N PRO A 398 12.27 -11.99 -2.38
CA PRO A 398 12.41 -13.40 -2.67
C PRO A 398 13.39 -14.07 -1.73
N ARG A 399 12.92 -15.09 -1.00
CA ARG A 399 13.73 -15.93 -0.08
C ARG A 399 14.31 -15.18 1.12
N ASP A 400 13.79 -14.00 1.43
CA ASP A 400 14.13 -13.27 2.63
C ASP A 400 12.87 -12.68 3.29
N ASP A 401 13.02 -12.02 4.44
CA ASP A 401 11.90 -11.31 5.06
C ASP A 401 12.36 -10.09 5.88
N PHE A 402 11.41 -9.18 6.13
CA PHE A 402 11.65 -7.89 6.77
C PHE A 402 11.87 -7.97 8.28
N SER A 403 11.78 -9.16 8.87
CA SER A 403 12.02 -9.37 10.30
C SER A 403 13.46 -9.68 10.65
N LYS A 404 14.28 -10.06 9.66
CA LYS A 404 15.69 -10.45 9.89
C LYS A 404 16.65 -9.28 10.04
N GLY A 405 16.28 -8.10 9.56
CA GLY A 405 17.18 -6.95 9.53
C GLY A 405 16.45 -5.61 9.50
N PHE A 406 17.20 -4.54 9.69
CA PHE A 406 16.69 -3.19 9.54
C PHE A 406 16.66 -2.79 8.07
N HIS A 407 15.55 -2.20 7.67
CA HIS A 407 15.35 -1.61 6.35
C HIS A 407 14.96 -0.14 6.50
N THR A 408 15.33 0.67 5.50
CA THR A 408 14.91 2.08 5.43
C THR A 408 13.63 2.18 4.62
N PHE A 409 12.52 2.58 5.22
CA PHE A 409 11.28 2.87 4.52
C PHE A 409 11.19 4.36 4.24
N GLY A 410 11.20 4.72 2.95
CA GLY A 410 11.36 6.09 2.49
C GLY A 410 10.14 6.61 1.75
N LEU A 411 9.79 7.87 2.01
CA LEU A 411 8.85 8.67 1.24
C LEU A 411 9.58 9.89 0.68
N GLU A 412 9.45 10.17 -0.60
CA GLU A 412 9.77 11.44 -1.23
C GLU A 412 8.49 11.99 -1.88
N TRP A 413 8.08 13.18 -1.50
CA TRP A 413 6.82 13.75 -1.96
C TRP A 413 6.94 15.25 -2.21
N GLY A 414 6.35 15.72 -3.29
CA GLY A 414 6.27 17.13 -3.64
C GLY A 414 5.08 17.44 -4.54
N GLU A 415 5.03 18.68 -5.02
CA GLU A 415 3.98 19.18 -5.93
C GLU A 415 3.93 18.48 -7.30
N LYS A 416 4.94 17.67 -7.65
CA LYS A 416 5.04 17.01 -8.97
C LYS A 416 4.89 15.50 -8.92
N TYR A 417 5.28 14.86 -7.82
CA TYR A 417 5.22 13.42 -7.68
C TYR A 417 5.24 13.02 -6.21
N MET A 418 4.94 11.74 -5.98
CA MET A 418 5.23 11.03 -4.76
C MET A 418 5.88 9.68 -5.10
N PHE A 419 6.86 9.31 -4.31
CA PHE A 419 7.72 8.16 -4.52
C PHE A 419 8.01 7.52 -3.17
N MET A 420 7.69 6.25 -3.02
CA MET A 420 8.02 5.47 -1.82
C MET A 420 8.95 4.34 -2.19
N TYR A 421 9.96 4.12 -1.36
CA TYR A 421 11.06 3.21 -1.64
C TYR A 421 11.54 2.52 -0.37
N MET A 422 12.38 1.52 -0.58
CA MET A 422 12.96 0.71 0.48
C MET A 422 14.47 0.67 0.33
N ASP A 423 15.22 0.90 1.40
CA ASP A 423 16.69 0.95 1.52
C ASP A 423 17.39 2.01 0.67
N SER A 424 17.06 2.12 -0.61
CA SER A 424 17.54 3.14 -1.52
C SER A 424 16.47 3.49 -2.55
N ARG A 425 16.60 4.67 -3.17
CA ARG A 425 15.71 5.11 -4.26
C ARG A 425 15.70 4.18 -5.48
N LEU A 426 16.63 3.24 -5.59
CA LEU A 426 16.62 2.25 -6.68
C LEU A 426 15.55 1.17 -6.50
N LEU A 427 15.10 0.94 -5.27
CA LEU A 427 14.08 -0.05 -4.93
C LEU A 427 12.75 0.68 -4.68
N GLN A 428 12.07 0.99 -5.78
CA GLN A 428 10.75 1.59 -5.77
C GLN A 428 9.70 0.58 -5.24
N VAL A 429 8.88 1.03 -4.29
CA VAL A 429 7.66 0.34 -3.85
C VAL A 429 6.44 0.97 -4.53
N PHE A 430 6.38 2.30 -4.54
CA PHE A 430 5.28 3.06 -5.13
C PHE A 430 5.78 4.33 -5.82
N PHE A 431 5.16 4.68 -6.94
CA PHE A 431 5.41 5.95 -7.63
C PHE A 431 4.15 6.47 -8.30
N ILE A 432 3.88 7.75 -8.07
CA ILE A 432 2.83 8.49 -8.75
C ILE A 432 3.36 9.85 -9.16
N LYS A 433 3.17 10.18 -10.43
CA LYS A 433 3.37 11.53 -10.95
C LYS A 433 2.03 12.25 -10.95
N TRP A 434 2.00 13.47 -10.45
CA TRP A 434 0.81 14.32 -10.52
C TRP A 434 0.71 14.87 -11.94
N THR A 435 -0.25 14.34 -12.70
CA THR A 435 -0.55 14.76 -14.08
C THR A 435 -1.64 15.83 -14.07
N THR A 436 -2.04 16.35 -15.23
CA THR A 436 -3.22 17.22 -15.32
C THR A 436 -4.50 16.47 -14.90
N GLY A 437 -5.36 17.13 -14.12
CA GLY A 437 -6.57 16.54 -13.53
C GLY A 437 -6.42 16.26 -12.03
N SER A 438 -7.49 16.44 -11.25
CA SER A 438 -7.50 16.20 -9.81
C SER A 438 -7.51 14.69 -9.49
N MET A 439 -7.28 14.33 -8.22
CA MET A 439 -7.45 12.94 -7.78
C MET A 439 -8.88 12.44 -8.05
N TRP A 440 -9.89 13.31 -8.05
CA TRP A 440 -11.25 12.95 -8.48
C TRP A 440 -11.29 12.33 -9.88
N ASN A 441 -10.62 12.95 -10.86
CA ASN A 441 -10.55 12.43 -12.22
C ASN A 441 -9.83 11.08 -12.28
N ARG A 442 -8.80 10.88 -11.45
CA ARG A 442 -8.09 9.59 -11.32
C ARG A 442 -9.01 8.50 -10.74
N GLY A 443 -9.87 8.86 -9.79
CA GLY A 443 -10.77 7.93 -9.10
C GLY A 443 -11.85 7.37 -10.02
N LYS A 444 -12.22 8.14 -11.06
CA LYS A 444 -13.37 7.88 -11.92
C LYS A 444 -14.62 7.64 -11.07
N PHE A 445 -14.80 8.46 -10.04
CA PHE A 445 -15.94 8.35 -9.13
C PHE A 445 -17.25 8.61 -9.88
N GLY A 446 -18.23 7.74 -9.64
CA GLY A 446 -19.54 7.79 -10.26
C GLY A 446 -20.61 8.23 -9.26
N SER A 447 -21.67 7.45 -9.17
CA SER A 447 -22.74 7.66 -8.19
C SER A 447 -22.58 6.72 -7.00
N ASN A 448 -23.20 7.08 -5.88
CA ASN A 448 -23.38 6.21 -4.71
C ASN A 448 -24.24 4.98 -5.05
N SER A 449 -24.28 4.01 -4.13
CA SER A 449 -25.12 2.80 -4.25
C SER A 449 -26.61 3.08 -4.44
N ASN A 450 -27.10 4.21 -3.93
CA ASN A 450 -28.46 4.71 -4.12
C ASN A 450 -28.61 5.61 -5.38
N GLN A 451 -27.64 5.58 -6.29
CA GLN A 451 -27.58 6.35 -7.54
C GLN A 451 -27.50 7.88 -7.36
N SER A 452 -27.33 8.37 -6.12
CA SER A 452 -27.09 9.80 -5.87
C SER A 452 -25.70 10.21 -6.38
N ALA A 453 -25.57 11.40 -6.93
CA ALA A 453 -24.29 11.93 -7.36
C ALA A 453 -23.32 12.07 -6.16
N LEU A 454 -22.06 11.66 -6.37
CA LEU A 454 -20.99 11.95 -5.42
C LEU A 454 -20.58 13.43 -5.54
N ASN A 455 -20.31 14.08 -4.40
CA ASN A 455 -19.77 15.42 -4.37
C ASN A 455 -18.25 15.38 -4.60
N ASP A 456 -17.73 16.20 -5.51
CA ASP A 456 -16.30 16.33 -5.78
C ASP A 456 -15.64 17.31 -4.78
N PRO A 457 -14.81 16.81 -3.84
CA PRO A 457 -14.27 17.64 -2.79
C PRO A 457 -12.99 18.39 -3.19
N TRP A 458 -12.42 18.15 -4.38
CA TRP A 458 -11.05 18.59 -4.69
C TRP A 458 -10.90 19.40 -5.96
N THR A 459 -11.74 19.22 -6.97
CA THR A 459 -11.52 19.85 -8.29
C THR A 459 -11.52 21.38 -8.21
N TRP A 460 -12.24 21.98 -7.25
CA TRP A 460 -12.23 23.43 -7.00
C TRP A 460 -10.84 23.98 -6.63
N THR A 461 -9.93 23.15 -6.11
CA THR A 461 -8.56 23.58 -5.76
C THR A 461 -7.69 23.83 -6.99
N GLY A 462 -8.04 23.26 -8.14
CA GLY A 462 -7.23 23.31 -9.36
C GLY A 462 -5.87 22.60 -9.28
N ARG A 463 -5.59 21.87 -8.18
CA ARG A 463 -4.32 21.17 -7.96
C ARG A 463 -4.46 19.66 -8.20
N PRO A 464 -3.53 19.04 -8.93
CA PRO A 464 -3.62 17.62 -9.27
C PRO A 464 -3.25 16.67 -8.11
N ASN A 465 -2.55 17.18 -7.10
CA ASN A 465 -2.07 16.40 -5.96
C ASN A 465 -3.01 16.46 -4.75
N THR A 466 -4.09 17.24 -4.78
CA THR A 466 -5.11 17.29 -3.71
C THR A 466 -5.73 15.90 -3.50
N PRO A 467 -5.78 15.36 -2.26
CA PRO A 467 -5.58 16.04 -0.97
C PRO A 467 -4.16 15.99 -0.39
N PHE A 468 -3.19 15.41 -1.08
CA PHE A 468 -1.77 15.36 -0.71
C PHE A 468 -1.09 16.67 -1.09
N ASP A 469 -1.56 17.76 -0.49
CA ASP A 469 -1.06 19.13 -0.62
C ASP A 469 -1.12 19.93 0.70
N GLN A 470 -1.32 19.24 1.82
CA GLN A 470 -1.40 19.79 3.18
C GLN A 470 -0.25 19.31 4.07
N ASP A 471 -0.18 19.77 5.31
CA ASP A 471 0.80 19.27 6.29
C ASP A 471 0.34 17.90 6.84
N PHE A 472 1.26 16.94 6.90
CA PHE A 472 1.02 15.59 7.43
C PHE A 472 1.93 15.31 8.63
N PHE A 473 1.41 14.61 9.64
CA PHE A 473 2.15 14.15 10.81
C PHE A 473 2.40 12.64 10.72
N LEU A 474 3.49 12.17 11.32
CA LEU A 474 3.91 10.77 11.29
C LEU A 474 3.21 9.95 12.39
N ILE A 475 2.92 8.69 12.10
CA ILE A 475 2.36 7.69 13.01
C ILE A 475 3.19 6.41 12.92
N LEU A 476 3.52 5.85 14.08
CA LEU A 476 4.16 4.55 14.23
C LEU A 476 3.30 3.66 15.14
N ASN A 477 2.95 2.47 14.68
CA ASN A 477 2.22 1.50 15.51
C ASN A 477 2.44 0.06 15.07
N VAL A 478 2.00 -0.84 15.95
CA VAL A 478 1.82 -2.26 15.65
C VAL A 478 0.40 -2.63 16.05
N ALA A 479 -0.50 -2.71 15.07
CA ALA A 479 -1.86 -3.20 15.28
C ALA A 479 -1.89 -4.73 15.29
N VAL A 480 -2.99 -5.31 15.77
CA VAL A 480 -3.22 -6.76 15.74
C VAL A 480 -4.64 -7.06 15.29
N GLY A 481 -4.77 -7.95 14.30
CA GLY A 481 -6.05 -8.27 13.68
C GLY A 481 -6.64 -7.07 12.93
N GLY A 482 -7.97 -7.00 12.89
CA GLY A 482 -8.72 -5.97 12.15
C GLY A 482 -9.89 -6.56 11.35
N GLN A 483 -10.89 -5.73 11.10
CA GLN A 483 -12.13 -6.13 10.40
C GLN A 483 -12.33 -5.41 9.05
N ASN A 484 -11.29 -4.76 8.53
CA ASN A 484 -11.35 -3.96 7.31
C ASN A 484 -10.92 -4.71 6.03
N GLY A 485 -10.71 -6.03 6.09
CA GLY A 485 -10.21 -6.83 4.97
C GLY A 485 -8.69 -6.79 4.77
N PHE A 486 -7.92 -6.15 5.66
CA PHE A 486 -6.46 -6.23 5.59
C PHE A 486 -5.97 -7.69 5.74
N PHE A 487 -6.59 -8.46 6.64
CA PHE A 487 -6.49 -9.91 6.65
C PHE A 487 -7.74 -10.48 5.97
N LEU A 488 -7.58 -11.13 4.81
CA LEU A 488 -8.72 -11.62 4.02
C LEU A 488 -9.46 -12.78 4.70
N ASP A 489 -10.79 -12.74 4.68
CA ASP A 489 -11.64 -13.84 5.12
C ASP A 489 -11.34 -15.12 4.33
N GLY A 490 -11.27 -16.26 5.03
CA GLY A 490 -11.01 -17.58 4.42
C GLY A 490 -9.56 -17.85 4.03
N ILE A 491 -8.63 -16.93 4.31
CA ILE A 491 -7.20 -17.08 4.00
C ILE A 491 -6.39 -17.37 5.27
N GLY A 492 -5.42 -18.28 5.18
CA GLY A 492 -4.42 -18.50 6.22
C GLY A 492 -4.96 -18.99 7.57
N ASN A 493 -6.11 -19.67 7.56
CA ASN A 493 -6.83 -20.10 8.77
C ASN A 493 -7.17 -18.94 9.73
N LYS A 494 -7.49 -17.77 9.17
CA LYS A 494 -7.98 -16.61 9.92
C LYS A 494 -9.14 -17.02 10.86
N PRO A 495 -9.03 -16.80 12.18
CA PRO A 495 -10.01 -17.31 13.14
C PRO A 495 -11.27 -16.44 13.28
N TRP A 496 -11.33 -15.27 12.65
CA TRP A 496 -12.49 -14.37 12.68
C TRP A 496 -12.97 -14.02 11.28
N LEU A 497 -14.20 -13.51 11.19
CA LEU A 497 -14.78 -12.90 10.00
C LEU A 497 -14.92 -11.40 10.22
N ASP A 498 -14.72 -10.60 9.18
CA ASP A 498 -14.76 -9.15 9.27
C ASP A 498 -16.14 -8.61 9.67
N LYS A 499 -17.22 -9.23 9.17
CA LYS A 499 -18.61 -8.84 9.48
C LYS A 499 -19.19 -9.63 10.65
N ASN A 500 -18.45 -9.71 11.76
CA ASN A 500 -18.90 -10.39 12.98
C ASN A 500 -18.58 -9.55 14.21
N ASP A 501 -19.59 -9.18 14.99
CA ASP A 501 -19.43 -8.40 16.22
C ASP A 501 -18.65 -9.17 17.30
N ALA A 502 -18.60 -10.50 17.21
CA ALA A 502 -17.79 -11.37 18.06
C ALA A 502 -16.38 -11.65 17.51
N ALA A 503 -15.89 -10.88 16.51
CA ALA A 503 -14.58 -11.10 15.90
C ALA A 503 -13.41 -11.08 16.91
N PRO A 504 -13.33 -10.12 17.86
CA PRO A 504 -12.29 -10.15 18.90
C PRO A 504 -12.36 -11.40 19.77
N ARG A 505 -13.57 -11.89 20.07
CA ARG A 505 -13.78 -13.13 20.84
C ARG A 505 -13.32 -14.35 20.05
N ALA A 506 -13.65 -14.44 18.76
CA ALA A 506 -13.20 -15.52 17.90
C ALA A 506 -11.66 -15.53 17.76
N PHE A 507 -11.06 -14.34 17.64
CA PHE A 507 -9.60 -14.17 17.69
C PHE A 507 -9.01 -14.68 19.00
N TRP A 508 -9.56 -14.28 20.16
CA TRP A 508 -9.11 -14.75 21.47
C TRP A 508 -9.23 -16.28 21.63
N SER A 509 -10.36 -16.86 21.25
CA SER A 509 -10.59 -18.31 21.33
C SER A 509 -9.57 -19.15 20.54
N ALA A 510 -8.89 -18.55 19.57
CA ALA A 510 -7.85 -19.17 18.77
C ALA A 510 -6.41 -18.81 19.23
N ALA A 511 -6.23 -18.19 20.41
CA ALA A 511 -4.94 -17.73 20.91
C ALA A 511 -3.88 -18.83 20.98
N ASN A 512 -4.28 -20.06 21.29
CA ASN A 512 -3.41 -21.23 21.27
C ASN A 512 -2.82 -21.55 19.88
N LEU A 513 -3.45 -21.09 18.79
CA LEU A 513 -2.98 -21.31 17.42
C LEU A 513 -2.01 -20.21 16.97
N TRP A 514 -2.36 -18.94 17.19
CA TRP A 514 -1.59 -17.82 16.65
C TRP A 514 -0.52 -17.29 17.61
N TYR A 515 -0.74 -17.28 18.93
CA TYR A 515 0.21 -16.67 19.86
C TYR A 515 1.59 -17.34 19.87
N PRO A 516 1.71 -18.69 19.76
CA PRO A 516 3.03 -19.33 19.66
C PRO A 516 3.86 -18.86 18.46
N THR A 517 3.24 -18.30 17.42
CA THR A 517 3.94 -17.82 16.22
C THR A 517 4.68 -16.50 16.44
N TRP A 518 4.40 -15.78 17.53
CA TRP A 518 4.95 -14.45 17.80
C TRP A 518 6.39 -14.48 18.31
N GLY A 519 6.89 -15.64 18.76
CA GLY A 519 8.25 -15.81 19.30
C GLY A 519 8.51 -15.15 20.66
N GLY A 520 7.69 -14.17 21.07
CA GLY A 520 7.75 -13.47 22.35
C GLY A 520 8.73 -12.28 22.38
N GLY A 521 8.43 -11.29 23.23
CA GLY A 521 9.28 -10.09 23.39
C GLY A 521 9.49 -9.31 22.09
N ASP A 522 10.70 -8.81 21.87
CA ASP A 522 11.09 -8.01 20.70
C ASP A 522 10.77 -8.66 19.34
N THR A 523 10.63 -9.99 19.24
CA THR A 523 10.37 -10.65 17.95
C THR A 523 8.98 -10.34 17.43
N ALA A 524 8.02 -10.14 18.33
CA ALA A 524 6.65 -9.77 18.00
C ALA A 524 6.49 -8.27 17.73
N GLY A 525 7.53 -7.47 18.02
CA GLY A 525 7.50 -6.02 17.94
C GLY A 525 8.18 -5.44 16.70
N MET A 526 7.79 -4.22 16.36
CA MET A 526 8.53 -3.39 15.42
C MET A 526 9.61 -2.62 16.19
N THR A 527 10.86 -2.73 15.75
CA THR A 527 11.97 -1.94 16.29
C THR A 527 12.32 -0.83 15.31
N VAL A 528 12.23 0.42 15.73
CA VAL A 528 12.60 1.62 14.95
C VAL A 528 13.91 2.17 15.48
N ARG A 529 14.97 2.07 14.67
CA ARG A 529 16.31 2.52 15.05
C ARG A 529 16.48 4.02 14.95
N SER A 530 15.90 4.62 13.91
CA SER A 530 16.04 6.06 13.65
C SER A 530 15.06 6.53 12.60
N MET A 531 14.81 7.83 12.58
CA MET A 531 14.11 8.51 11.51
C MET A 531 14.70 9.89 11.21
#